data_AF-A0A2S9FJI7-F1
#
_entry.id   AF-A0A2S9FJI7-F1
#
_cell.length_a   1.000
_cell.length_b   1.000
_cell.length_c   1.000
_cell.angle_alpha   90.00
_cell.angle_beta   90.00
_cell.angle_gamma   90.00
#
_symmetry.space_group_name_H-M   'P 1'
#
loop_
_entity.id
_entity.type
_entity.pdbx_description
1 polymer ?
#
loop_
_entity_poly.entity_id
_entity_poly.type
_entity_poly.pdbx_seq_one_letter_code
_entity_poly.pdbx_strand_id
1 'polypeptide(L)'
;MANTNRRKRHRILALFAAGAVGVVVVLIVAIVAVLLRRPDSPPTAVPPTAVPPTGVPPTPSKPRPEFQDASCPDVQLISIPGTWESSVVLDPFNPVQFPAALLLNVTNPIRGQFDGQRLEVFTVPYTAQFHNPLSADRQMSYNDSRAEGTRAAVTAMT
;
A
#
# COMPACT_ATOMS: atom_id res chain seq x y z
N MET A 1 -13.95 68.64 20.85
CA MET A 1 -12.77 68.01 20.19
C MET A 1 -12.79 66.46 20.29
N ALA A 2 -13.89 65.78 19.91
CA ALA A 2 -14.00 64.30 20.00
C ALA A 2 -14.14 63.58 18.63
N ASN A 3 -14.52 64.31 17.58
CA ASN A 3 -14.84 63.71 16.27
C ASN A 3 -13.62 63.36 15.40
N THR A 4 -12.48 64.03 15.60
CA THR A 4 -11.24 63.81 14.82
C THR A 4 -10.52 62.52 15.20
N ASN A 5 -10.57 62.11 16.49
CA ASN A 5 -9.94 60.87 16.97
C ASN A 5 -10.67 59.60 16.51
N ARG A 6 -12.00 59.65 16.34
CA ARG A 6 -12.78 58.53 15.80
C ARG A 6 -12.41 58.22 14.35
N ARG A 7 -12.32 59.24 13.49
CA ARG A 7 -11.91 59.08 12.07
C ARG A 7 -10.50 58.50 11.92
N LYS A 8 -9.53 58.90 12.76
CA LYS A 8 -8.17 58.34 12.72
C LYS A 8 -8.16 56.85 13.09
N ARG A 9 -8.90 56.43 14.12
CA ARG A 9 -9.02 55.02 14.53
C ARG A 9 -9.69 54.17 13.45
N HIS A 10 -10.75 54.66 12.80
CA HIS A 10 -11.39 53.94 11.69
C HIS A 10 -10.48 53.78 10.46
N ARG A 11 -9.63 54.78 10.17
CA ARG A 11 -8.63 54.65 9.09
C ARG A 11 -7.54 53.63 9.41
N ILE A 12 -7.06 53.60 10.66
CA ILE A 12 -6.07 52.62 11.11
C ILE A 12 -6.68 51.21 11.09
N LEU A 13 -7.90 51.03 11.58
CA LEU A 13 -8.62 49.75 11.52
C LEU A 13 -8.88 49.29 10.07
N ALA A 14 -9.22 50.21 9.17
CA ALA A 14 -9.38 49.91 7.74
C ALA A 14 -8.06 49.46 7.08
N LEU A 15 -6.93 50.06 7.46
CA LEU A 15 -5.61 49.66 6.97
C LEU A 15 -5.20 48.27 7.49
N PHE A 16 -5.48 47.96 8.76
CA PHE A 16 -5.25 46.62 9.31
C PHE A 16 -6.15 45.56 8.66
N ALA A 17 -7.43 45.88 8.43
CA ALA A 17 -8.34 44.99 7.73
C ALA A 17 -7.89 44.74 6.27
N ALA A 18 -7.44 45.78 5.56
CA ALA A 18 -6.89 45.63 4.22
C ALA A 18 -5.61 44.78 4.20
N GLY A 19 -4.73 44.97 5.18
CA GLY A 19 -3.53 44.14 5.35
C GLY A 19 -3.86 42.67 5.62
N ALA A 20 -4.82 42.39 6.51
CA ALA A 20 -5.26 41.03 6.81
C ALA A 20 -5.87 40.34 5.58
N VAL A 21 -6.70 41.04 4.80
CA VAL A 21 -7.26 40.52 3.54
C VAL A 21 -6.15 40.23 2.53
N GLY A 22 -5.15 41.11 2.42
CA GLY A 22 -3.99 40.88 1.56
C GLY A 22 -3.22 39.60 1.90
N VAL A 23 -2.97 39.36 3.20
CA VAL A 23 -2.30 38.14 3.68
C VAL A 23 -3.12 36.88 3.35
N VAL A 24 -4.44 36.92 3.55
CA VAL A 24 -5.34 35.80 3.22
C VAL A 24 -5.30 35.49 1.72
N VAL A 25 -5.33 36.51 0.86
CA VAL A 25 -5.25 36.32 -0.59
C VAL A 25 -3.92 35.68 -0.99
N VAL A 26 -2.80 36.13 -0.42
CA VAL A 26 -1.47 35.52 -0.68
C VAL A 26 -1.43 34.05 -0.23
N LEU A 27 -2.02 33.74 0.92
CA LEU A 27 -2.12 32.36 1.43
C LEU A 27 -2.94 31.47 0.49
N ILE A 28 -4.08 31.96 -0.01
CA ILE A 28 -4.92 31.22 -0.97
C ILE A 28 -4.14 30.97 -2.27
N VAL A 29 -3.46 31.98 -2.80
CA VAL A 29 -2.65 31.83 -4.02
C VAL A 29 -1.52 30.82 -3.81
N ALA A 30 -0.85 30.84 -2.66
CA ALA A 30 0.19 29.87 -2.34
C ALA A 30 -0.35 28.43 -2.24
N ILE A 31 -1.52 28.24 -1.61
CA ILE A 31 -2.18 26.93 -1.52
C ILE A 31 -2.56 26.43 -2.93
N VAL A 32 -3.17 27.29 -3.75
CA VAL A 32 -3.54 26.94 -5.13
C VAL A 32 -2.29 26.58 -5.95
N ALA A 33 -1.20 27.34 -5.82
CA ALA A 33 0.05 27.04 -6.50
C ALA A 33 0.64 25.69 -6.06
N VAL A 34 0.57 25.35 -4.77
CA VAL A 34 1.00 24.03 -4.27
C VAL A 34 0.11 22.91 -4.81
N LEU A 35 -1.22 23.12 -4.87
CA LEU A 35 -2.18 22.15 -5.41
C LEU A 35 -1.96 21.90 -6.91
N LEU A 36 -1.75 22.96 -7.70
CA LEU A 36 -1.53 22.88 -9.15
C LEU A 36 -0.14 22.33 -9.52
N ARG A 37 0.84 22.42 -8.60
CA ARG A 37 2.18 21.86 -8.78
C ARG A 37 2.33 20.46 -8.18
N ARG A 38 1.26 19.85 -7.66
CA ARG A 38 1.34 18.46 -7.22
C ARG A 38 1.65 17.60 -8.45
N PRO A 39 2.72 16.79 -8.42
CA PRO A 39 2.94 15.82 -9.48
C PRO A 39 1.71 14.92 -9.59
N ASP A 40 1.32 14.59 -10.83
CA ASP A 40 0.22 13.67 -11.07
C ASP A 40 0.43 12.39 -10.26
N SER A 41 -0.64 11.94 -9.61
CA SER A 41 -0.61 10.64 -8.92
C SER A 41 -0.23 9.58 -9.96
N PRO A 42 0.70 8.66 -9.65
CA PRO A 42 1.02 7.58 -10.56
C PRO A 42 -0.28 6.87 -10.95
N PRO A 43 -0.45 6.52 -12.23
CA PRO A 43 -1.72 6.04 -12.74
C PRO A 43 -2.23 4.91 -11.84
N THR A 44 -3.44 5.09 -11.30
CA THR A 44 -4.21 4.00 -10.74
C THR A 44 -4.23 2.92 -11.79
N ALA A 45 -3.63 1.77 -11.49
CA ALA A 45 -3.55 0.65 -12.43
C ALA A 45 -4.97 0.24 -12.82
N VAL A 46 -5.45 0.78 -13.93
CA VAL A 46 -6.54 0.19 -14.70
C VAL A 46 -6.00 -1.18 -15.10
N PRO A 47 -6.68 -2.29 -14.77
CA PRO A 47 -6.22 -3.60 -15.20
C PRO A 47 -6.12 -3.54 -16.73
N PRO A 48 -4.98 -3.91 -17.33
CA PRO A 48 -4.88 -3.96 -18.77
C PRO A 48 -6.01 -4.87 -19.26
N THR A 49 -6.85 -4.32 -20.13
CA THR A 49 -7.76 -5.08 -20.98
C THR A 49 -7.04 -6.35 -21.41
N ALA A 50 -7.66 -7.52 -21.21
CA ALA A 50 -7.11 -8.83 -21.53
C ALA A 50 -6.81 -8.94 -23.04
N VAL A 51 -5.70 -8.35 -23.46
CA VAL A 51 -5.07 -8.58 -24.75
C VAL A 51 -3.91 -9.52 -24.44
N PRO A 52 -3.91 -10.75 -24.98
CA PRO A 52 -2.78 -11.65 -24.82
C PRO A 52 -1.50 -10.94 -25.27
N PRO A 53 -0.39 -11.00 -24.51
CA PRO A 53 0.87 -10.45 -24.99
C PRO A 53 1.21 -11.16 -26.31
N THR A 54 1.18 -10.41 -27.41
CA THR A 54 1.71 -10.86 -28.68
C THR A 54 3.21 -11.01 -28.53
N GLY A 55 3.68 -12.25 -28.46
CA GLY A 55 5.04 -12.70 -28.76
C GLY A 55 6.17 -11.87 -28.17
N VAL A 56 6.61 -12.21 -26.96
CA VAL A 56 7.93 -11.79 -26.47
C VAL A 56 8.99 -12.37 -27.43
N PRO A 57 9.90 -11.56 -28.01
CA PRO A 57 11.02 -12.07 -28.80
C PRO A 57 11.83 -13.06 -27.96
N PRO A 58 12.36 -14.17 -28.54
CA PRO A 58 13.08 -15.17 -27.77
C PRO A 58 14.35 -14.53 -27.21
N THR A 59 14.31 -14.13 -25.95
CA THR A 59 15.52 -13.89 -25.17
C THR A 59 16.22 -15.24 -24.98
N PRO A 60 17.56 -15.29 -24.87
CA PRO A 60 18.27 -16.52 -24.57
C PRO A 60 17.81 -17.02 -23.20
N SER A 61 16.84 -17.92 -23.17
CA SER A 61 16.36 -18.51 -21.94
C SER A 61 17.40 -19.52 -21.47
N LYS A 62 17.70 -19.49 -20.18
CA LYS A 62 18.47 -20.57 -19.54
C LYS A 62 17.75 -21.89 -19.88
N PRO A 63 18.48 -22.95 -20.28
CA PRO A 63 17.85 -24.25 -20.51
C PRO A 63 17.03 -24.63 -19.29
N ARG A 64 15.76 -24.99 -19.52
CA ARG A 64 14.92 -25.52 -18.45
C ARG A 64 15.61 -26.77 -17.90
N PRO A 65 15.77 -26.91 -16.57
CA PRO A 65 16.24 -28.15 -15.98
C PRO A 65 15.40 -29.33 -16.50
N GLU A 66 16.05 -30.45 -16.81
CA GLU A 66 15.35 -31.65 -17.31
C GLU A 66 14.37 -32.21 -16.27
N PHE A 67 14.67 -31.98 -14.98
CA PHE A 67 13.85 -32.37 -13.85
C PHE A 67 14.01 -31.34 -12.72
N GLN A 68 12.97 -31.21 -11.90
CA GLN A 68 13.07 -30.55 -10.59
C GLN A 68 13.57 -31.58 -9.56
N ASP A 69 14.16 -31.11 -8.46
CA ASP A 69 14.53 -32.00 -7.35
C ASP A 69 13.28 -32.71 -6.81
N ALA A 70 13.40 -34.00 -6.49
CA ALA A 70 12.29 -34.78 -5.94
C ALA A 70 11.86 -34.30 -4.55
N SER A 71 12.67 -33.49 -3.86
CA SER A 71 12.30 -32.88 -2.57
C SER A 71 11.26 -31.77 -2.70
N CYS A 72 11.06 -31.22 -3.91
CA CYS A 72 10.15 -30.11 -4.14
C CYS A 72 8.69 -30.58 -4.06
N PRO A 73 7.79 -29.75 -3.48
CA PRO A 73 6.37 -30.06 -3.49
C PRO A 73 5.81 -30.03 -4.92
N ASP A 74 4.88 -30.93 -5.24
CA ASP A 74 4.20 -30.92 -6.55
C ASP A 74 3.40 -29.62 -6.77
N VAL A 75 2.81 -29.08 -5.70
CA VAL A 75 1.99 -27.87 -5.70
C VAL A 75 2.37 -26.98 -4.54
N GLN A 76 2.55 -25.69 -4.80
CA GLN A 76 2.65 -24.68 -3.76
C GLN A 76 1.36 -23.85 -3.70
N LEU A 77 0.70 -23.85 -2.55
CA LEU A 77 -0.45 -23.00 -2.27
C LEU A 77 0.05 -21.74 -1.54
N ILE A 78 0.04 -20.63 -2.27
CA ILE A 78 0.33 -19.31 -1.71
C ILE A 78 -0.94 -18.74 -1.06
N SER A 79 -0.89 -18.47 0.24
CA SER A 79 -1.94 -17.79 0.99
C SER A 79 -1.50 -16.37 1.31
N ILE A 80 -2.32 -15.38 0.93
CA ILE A 80 -2.04 -13.95 1.18
C ILE A 80 -3.06 -13.46 2.22
N PRO A 81 -2.69 -13.32 3.51
CA PRO A 81 -3.63 -12.89 4.54
C PRO A 81 -4.14 -11.46 4.33
N GLY A 82 -5.28 -11.14 4.93
CA GLY A 82 -5.84 -9.79 4.95
C GLY A 82 -5.06 -8.82 5.83
N THR A 83 -5.59 -7.60 5.95
CA THR A 83 -5.04 -6.59 6.88
C THR A 83 -5.14 -7.07 8.33
N TRP A 84 -4.05 -6.90 9.09
CA TRP A 84 -3.85 -7.34 10.47
C TRP A 84 -3.85 -8.87 10.67
N GLU A 85 -3.61 -9.62 9.60
CA GLU A 85 -3.58 -11.08 9.62
C GLU A 85 -2.19 -11.65 9.25
N SER A 86 -1.18 -10.79 9.07
CA SER A 86 0.21 -11.19 8.80
C SER A 86 1.21 -10.20 9.44
N SER A 87 2.48 -10.59 9.47
CA SER A 87 3.60 -9.72 9.83
C SER A 87 4.85 -10.12 9.05
N VAL A 88 5.85 -9.24 9.00
CA VAL A 88 7.15 -9.55 8.36
C VAL A 88 7.99 -10.59 9.12
N VAL A 89 7.64 -10.88 10.38
CA VAL A 89 8.32 -11.88 11.23
C VAL A 89 7.50 -13.16 11.39
N LEU A 90 6.39 -13.30 10.66
CA LEU A 90 5.57 -14.51 10.65
C LEU A 90 6.34 -15.67 10.01
N ASP A 91 6.23 -16.85 10.60
CA ASP A 91 6.66 -18.10 9.97
C ASP A 91 5.67 -18.44 8.82
N PRO A 92 6.13 -18.45 7.56
CA PRO A 92 5.24 -18.68 6.41
C PRO A 92 4.69 -20.11 6.35
N PHE A 93 5.39 -21.08 6.94
CA PHE A 93 4.97 -22.49 6.92
C PHE A 93 4.12 -22.85 8.15
N ASN A 94 4.26 -22.10 9.24
CA ASN A 94 3.49 -22.25 10.47
C ASN A 94 2.94 -20.91 11.03
N PRO A 95 1.95 -20.30 10.36
CA PRO A 95 1.44 -18.97 10.69
C PRO A 95 0.57 -18.96 11.98
N VAL A 96 1.20 -18.87 13.15
CA VAL A 96 0.51 -18.91 14.46
C VAL A 96 0.30 -17.54 15.11
N GLN A 97 0.93 -16.47 14.61
CA GLN A 97 0.88 -15.14 15.23
C GLN A 97 -0.52 -14.50 15.19
N PHE A 98 -1.32 -14.83 14.17
CA PHE A 98 -2.65 -14.29 13.95
C PHE A 98 -3.66 -15.44 13.88
N PRO A 99 -4.03 -16.06 15.02
CA PRO A 99 -4.84 -17.27 15.03
C PRO A 99 -6.26 -17.08 14.48
N ALA A 100 -6.74 -15.83 14.43
CA ALA A 100 -8.04 -15.47 13.88
C ALA A 100 -8.00 -15.11 12.38
N ALA A 101 -6.84 -15.21 11.72
CA ALA A 101 -6.70 -14.89 10.30
C ALA A 101 -7.63 -15.77 9.45
N LEU A 102 -8.45 -15.15 8.60
CA LEU A 102 -9.54 -15.83 7.89
C LEU A 102 -9.06 -17.04 7.08
N LEU A 103 -7.93 -16.89 6.37
CA LEU A 103 -7.41 -17.94 5.48
C LEU A 103 -6.77 -19.12 6.23
N LEU A 104 -6.60 -19.05 7.56
CA LEU A 104 -6.23 -20.23 8.35
C LEU A 104 -7.32 -21.31 8.31
N ASN A 105 -8.58 -20.91 8.16
CA ASN A 105 -9.71 -21.84 8.00
C ASN A 105 -9.66 -22.63 6.69
N VAL A 106 -8.86 -22.18 5.71
CA VAL A 106 -8.61 -22.88 4.44
C VAL A 106 -7.29 -23.63 4.49
N THR A 107 -6.24 -22.95 4.93
CA THR A 107 -4.86 -23.48 4.89
C THR A 107 -4.60 -24.56 5.92
N ASN A 108 -5.13 -24.47 7.15
CA ASN A 108 -4.90 -25.48 8.17
C ASN A 108 -5.52 -26.84 7.81
N PRO A 109 -6.78 -26.92 7.35
CA PRO A 109 -7.32 -28.18 6.87
C PRO A 109 -6.53 -28.77 5.71
N ILE A 110 -6.08 -27.93 4.75
CA ILE A 110 -5.29 -28.39 3.61
C ILE A 110 -3.94 -28.97 4.08
N ARG A 111 -3.22 -28.30 4.98
CA ARG A 111 -1.97 -28.82 5.58
C ARG A 111 -2.16 -30.18 6.26
N GLY A 112 -3.33 -30.40 6.88
CA GLY A 112 -3.64 -31.67 7.54
C GLY A 112 -4.08 -32.79 6.59
N GLN A 113 -4.46 -32.47 5.35
CA GLN A 113 -4.98 -33.43 4.36
C GLN A 113 -3.92 -33.93 3.38
N PHE A 114 -2.87 -33.15 3.14
CA PHE A 114 -1.82 -33.47 2.18
C PHE A 114 -0.46 -33.55 2.87
N ASP A 115 0.38 -34.49 2.44
CA ASP A 115 1.78 -34.49 2.84
C ASP A 115 2.55 -33.31 2.19
N GLY A 116 3.67 -32.93 2.79
CA GLY A 116 4.49 -31.81 2.33
C GLY A 116 5.24 -32.05 1.01
N GLN A 117 5.26 -33.28 0.47
CA GLN A 117 5.80 -33.57 -0.86
C GLN A 117 4.73 -33.35 -1.94
N ARG A 118 3.45 -33.51 -1.61
CA ARG A 118 2.34 -33.24 -2.53
C ARG A 118 1.95 -31.77 -2.55
N LEU A 119 1.86 -31.15 -1.38
CA LEU A 119 1.38 -29.76 -1.27
C LEU A 119 2.09 -29.01 -0.15
N GLU A 120 2.75 -27.93 -0.51
CA GLU A 120 3.32 -26.97 0.43
C GLU A 120 2.40 -25.76 0.56
N VAL A 121 2.04 -25.40 1.79
CA VAL A 121 1.28 -24.18 2.06
C VAL A 121 2.22 -23.10 2.56
N PHE A 122 2.35 -22.03 1.79
CA PHE A 122 3.17 -20.87 2.13
C PHE A 122 2.26 -19.66 2.39
N THR A 123 2.32 -19.10 3.60
CA THR A 123 1.57 -17.90 3.99
C THR A 123 2.48 -16.68 3.87
N VAL A 124 2.09 -15.69 3.07
CA VAL A 124 2.96 -14.55 2.76
C VAL A 124 3.22 -13.69 4.01
N PRO A 125 4.48 -13.59 4.47
CA PRO A 125 4.85 -12.72 5.57
C PRO A 125 5.04 -11.29 5.03
N TYR A 126 4.14 -10.39 5.43
CA TYR A 126 4.21 -8.97 5.08
C TYR A 126 3.54 -8.14 6.17
N THR A 127 3.75 -6.83 6.16
CA THR A 127 3.31 -5.92 7.21
C THR A 127 1.80 -5.94 7.42
N ALA A 128 1.02 -6.13 6.36
CA ALA A 128 -0.44 -6.29 6.42
C ALA A 128 -1.17 -5.17 7.18
N GLN A 129 -0.80 -3.91 6.95
CA GLN A 129 -1.41 -2.78 7.65
C GLN A 129 -2.20 -1.86 6.73
N PHE A 130 -3.05 -1.05 7.37
CA PHE A 130 -3.82 0.01 6.74
C PHE A 130 -3.84 1.22 7.67
N HIS A 131 -2.99 2.20 7.39
CA HIS A 131 -2.99 3.48 8.09
C HIS A 131 -4.28 4.27 7.84
N ASN A 132 -4.95 4.69 8.92
CA ASN A 132 -6.05 5.64 8.85
C ASN A 132 -5.52 7.07 9.10
N PRO A 133 -5.53 7.97 8.09
CA PRO A 133 -5.00 9.33 8.22
C PRO A 133 -5.71 10.22 9.26
N LEU A 134 -6.91 9.84 9.70
CA LEU A 134 -7.68 10.56 10.71
C LEU A 134 -7.33 10.10 12.14
N SER A 135 -6.49 9.08 12.28
CA SER A 135 -6.08 8.51 13.55
C SER A 135 -4.60 8.81 13.84
N ALA A 136 -4.19 8.64 15.09
CA ALA A 136 -2.79 8.70 15.50
C ALA A 136 -2.11 7.31 15.49
N ASP A 137 -2.64 6.37 14.70
CA ASP A 137 -2.01 5.07 14.54
C ASP A 137 -0.62 5.22 13.89
N ARG A 138 0.29 4.29 14.19
CA ARG A 138 1.66 4.28 13.64
C ARG A 138 1.83 3.20 12.58
N GLN A 139 0.77 2.98 11.81
CA GLN A 139 0.75 1.91 10.82
C GLN A 139 1.44 2.34 9.52
N MET A 140 1.89 1.35 8.76
CA MET A 140 2.28 1.50 7.37
C MET A 140 1.08 1.93 6.51
N SER A 141 1.33 2.74 5.49
CA SER A 141 0.28 3.12 4.53
C SER A 141 -0.24 1.89 3.79
N TYR A 142 -1.52 1.91 3.39
CA TYR A 142 -2.10 0.82 2.59
C TYR A 142 -1.32 0.56 1.30
N ASN A 143 -0.88 1.63 0.62
CA ASN A 143 -0.14 1.50 -0.64
C ASN A 143 1.20 0.79 -0.45
N ASP A 144 1.94 1.16 0.60
CA ASP A 144 3.23 0.53 0.91
C ASP A 144 3.04 -0.92 1.35
N SER A 145 2.04 -1.17 2.22
CA SER A 145 1.67 -2.51 2.70
C SER A 145 1.27 -3.44 1.56
N ARG A 146 0.43 -2.96 0.63
CA ARG A 146 0.04 -3.71 -0.57
C ARG A 146 1.24 -3.97 -1.49
N ALA A 147 2.09 -2.96 -1.71
CA ALA A 147 3.26 -3.11 -2.56
C ALA A 147 4.28 -4.09 -1.96
N GLU A 148 4.46 -4.07 -0.64
CA GLU A 148 5.28 -5.05 0.09
C GLU A 148 4.71 -6.46 -0.03
N GLY A 149 3.42 -6.66 0.26
CA GLY A 149 2.78 -7.97 0.14
C GLY A 149 2.84 -8.52 -1.29
N THR A 150 2.69 -7.66 -2.29
CA THR A 150 2.83 -8.06 -3.71
C THR A 150 4.26 -8.53 -4.00
N ARG A 151 5.28 -7.78 -3.55
CA ARG A 151 6.69 -8.19 -3.74
C ARG A 151 6.99 -9.50 -3.02
N ALA A 152 6.58 -9.64 -1.76
CA ALA A 152 6.81 -10.85 -0.98
C ALA A 152 6.15 -12.09 -1.61
N ALA A 153 4.92 -11.94 -2.12
CA ALA A 153 4.24 -13.01 -2.84
C ALA A 153 4.98 -13.41 -4.13
N VAL A 154 5.41 -12.43 -4.94
CA VAL A 154 6.18 -12.71 -6.16
C VAL A 154 7.50 -13.39 -5.83
N THR A 155 8.25 -12.90 -4.82
CA THR A 155 9.50 -13.52 -4.37
C THR A 155 9.30 -14.95 -3.88
N ALA A 156 8.16 -15.28 -3.28
CA ALA A 156 7.87 -16.67 -2.89
C ALA A 156 7.62 -17.59 -4.10
N MET A 157 7.18 -17.04 -5.24
CA MET A 157 6.84 -17.79 -6.44
C MET A 157 8.00 -17.93 -7.45
N THR A 158 9.09 -17.18 -7.28
CA THR A 158 10.20 -17.06 -8.25
C THR A 158 11.54 -17.38 -7.64
#